data_AF-A0A4R0K0C6-F1
#
_entry.id   AF-A0A4R0K0C6-F1
#
_cell.length_a   1.000
_cell.length_b   1.000
_cell.length_c   1.000
_cell.angle_alpha   90.00
_cell.angle_beta   90.00
_cell.angle_gamma   90.00
#
_symmetry.space_group_name_H-M   'P 1'
#
loop_
_entity.id
_entity.type
_entity.pdbx_description
1 polymer ?
#
loop_
_entity_poly.entity_id
_entity_poly.type
_entity_poly.pdbx_seq_one_letter_code
_entity_poly.pdbx_strand_id
1 'polypeptide(L)'
;MAVKKKTLSFDEELWSAVERRAREANTTPSAYVNELVAKSERLYRGLEAISDWESEHGALTADQLDWADRALADAQREAVDSGEPDDGQGTKA
;
A
#
# COMPACT_ATOMS: atom_id res chain seq x y z
N MET A 1 -2.18 10.32 16.13
CA MET A 1 -2.25 8.92 16.58
C MET A 1 -1.23 8.68 17.68
N ALA A 2 -1.55 7.85 18.67
CA ALA A 2 -0.57 7.42 19.67
C ALA A 2 0.45 6.47 19.02
N VAL A 3 1.74 6.68 19.27
CA VAL A 3 2.83 5.86 18.73
C VAL A 3 3.52 5.11 19.86
N LYS A 4 3.86 3.83 19.62
CA LYS A 4 4.61 2.99 20.59
C LYS A 4 6.03 2.80 20.08
N LYS A 5 7.02 3.33 20.81
CA LYS A 5 8.43 3.15 20.46
C LYS A 5 8.87 1.71 20.75
N LYS A 6 9.58 1.12 19.79
CA LYS A 6 10.18 -0.21 19.86
C LYS A 6 11.59 -0.14 19.30
N THR A 7 12.50 -0.90 19.89
CA THR A 7 13.86 -1.04 19.38
C THR A 7 13.89 -2.22 18.41
N LEU A 8 14.40 -1.99 17.21
CA LEU A 8 14.58 -2.98 16.16
C LEU A 8 16.02 -2.89 15.65
N SER A 9 16.60 -4.03 15.30
CA SER A 9 17.90 -4.09 14.65
C SER A 9 17.70 -4.23 13.15
N PHE A 10 18.48 -3.47 12.38
CA PHE A 10 18.51 -3.54 10.93
C PHE A 10 19.94 -3.83 10.47
N ASP A 11 20.07 -4.56 9.37
CA ASP A 11 21.33 -4.61 8.65
C ASP A 11 21.74 -3.21 8.21
N GLU A 12 23.03 -2.90 8.26
CA GLU A 12 23.55 -1.55 8.01
C GLU A 12 23.25 -1.07 6.58
N GLU A 13 23.40 -1.95 5.60
CA GLU A 13 23.08 -1.66 4.20
C GLU A 13 21.58 -1.41 3.99
N LEU A 14 20.73 -2.19 4.67
CA LEU A 14 19.28 -2.03 4.63
C LEU A 14 18.87 -0.69 5.24
N TRP A 15 19.42 -0.32 6.40
CA TRP A 15 19.12 0.95 7.03
C TRP A 15 19.55 2.14 6.15
N SER A 16 20.73 2.05 5.53
CA SER A 16 21.20 3.05 4.56
C SER A 16 20.22 3.20 3.38
N ALA A 17 19.65 2.10 2.89
CA ALA A 17 18.63 2.15 1.85
C ALA A 17 17.32 2.80 2.33
N VAL A 18 16.87 2.48 3.56
CA VAL A 18 15.71 3.11 4.20
C VAL A 18 15.87 4.62 4.29
N GLU A 19 17.01 5.10 4.76
CA GLU A 19 17.28 6.54 4.90
C GLU A 19 17.25 7.26 3.54
N ARG A 20 17.86 6.64 2.52
CA ARG A 20 17.83 7.17 1.15
C ARG A 20 16.40 7.25 0.61
N ARG A 21 15.61 6.17 0.73
CA ARG A 21 14.23 6.12 0.23
C ARG A 21 13.31 7.08 0.97
N ALA A 22 13.46 7.20 2.29
CA ALA A 22 12.70 8.15 3.08
C ALA A 22 12.98 9.60 2.63
N ARG A 23 14.25 9.91 2.33
CA ARG A 23 14.63 11.22 1.77
C ARG A 23 14.02 11.46 0.39
N GLU A 24 14.11 10.49 -0.52
CA GLU A 24 13.49 10.56 -1.85
C GLU A 24 11.97 10.80 -1.76
N ALA A 25 11.31 10.23 -0.75
CA ALA A 25 9.89 10.40 -0.48
C ALA A 25 9.56 11.61 0.41
N ASN A 26 10.52 12.49 0.71
CA ASN A 26 10.35 13.68 1.58
C ASN A 26 9.73 13.36 2.95
N THR A 27 10.12 12.24 3.56
CA THR A 27 9.63 11.77 4.86
C THR A 27 10.77 11.34 5.79
N THR A 28 10.43 10.94 7.02
CA THR A 28 11.40 10.41 7.98
C THR A 28 11.59 8.89 7.84
N PRO A 29 12.77 8.33 8.17
CA PRO A 29 12.98 6.88 8.16
C PRO A 29 11.91 6.10 8.95
N SER A 30 11.54 6.59 10.13
CA SER A 30 10.48 5.94 10.94
C SER A 30 9.10 5.97 10.30
N ALA A 31 8.74 7.07 9.63
CA ALA A 31 7.46 7.17 8.95
C ALA A 31 7.42 6.26 7.72
N TYR A 32 8.51 6.23 6.96
CA TYR A 32 8.69 5.33 5.82
C TYR A 32 8.59 3.85 6.22
N VAL A 33 9.31 3.44 7.28
CA VAL A 33 9.23 2.06 7.80
C VAL A 33 7.83 1.73 8.29
N ASN A 34 7.17 2.63 9.02
CA ASN A 34 5.79 2.42 9.47
C ASN A 34 4.82 2.23 8.29
N GLU A 35 4.97 3.02 7.21
CA GLU A 35 4.14 2.87 6.02
C GLU A 35 4.40 1.53 5.32
N LEU A 36 5.66 1.13 5.17
CA LEU A 36 6.02 -0.16 4.60
C LEU A 36 5.42 -1.32 5.40
N VAL A 37 5.56 -1.30 6.73
CA VAL A 37 4.97 -2.32 7.62
C VAL A 37 3.45 -2.30 7.52
N ALA A 38 2.82 -1.12 7.47
CA ALA A 38 1.37 -1.04 7.30
C ALA A 38 0.91 -1.62 5.96
N LYS A 39 1.68 -1.41 4.87
CA LYS A 39 1.41 -2.03 3.56
C LYS A 39 1.57 -3.54 3.62
N SER A 40 2.63 -4.07 4.23
CA SER A 40 2.82 -5.51 4.36
C SER A 40 1.72 -6.18 5.18
N GLU A 41 1.31 -5.57 6.30
CA GLU A 41 0.20 -6.08 7.12
C GLU A 41 -1.13 -6.14 6.36
N ARG A 42 -1.41 -5.16 5.50
CA ARG A 42 -2.61 -5.22 4.63
C ARG A 42 -2.54 -6.37 3.64
N LEU A 43 -1.36 -6.61 3.04
CA LEU A 43 -1.16 -7.74 2.13
C LEU A 43 -1.38 -9.07 2.86
N TYR A 44 -0.77 -9.27 4.02
CA TYR A 44 -0.93 -10.51 4.79
C TYR A 44 -2.38 -10.76 5.21
N ARG A 45 -3.09 -9.73 5.69
CA ARG A 45 -4.52 -9.85 6.01
C ARG A 45 -5.37 -10.18 4.79
N GLY A 46 -5.04 -9.62 3.63
CA GLY A 46 -5.72 -9.95 2.38
C GLY A 46 -5.51 -11.40 1.97
N LEU A 47 -4.27 -11.89 2.09
CA LEU A 47 -3.95 -13.29 1.80
C LEU A 47 -4.62 -14.26 2.77
N GLU A 48 -4.68 -13.90 4.06
CA GLU A 48 -5.42 -14.68 5.07
C GLU A 48 -6.91 -14.76 4.73
N ALA A 49 -7.54 -13.63 4.38
CA ALA A 49 -8.93 -13.59 3.98
C ALA A 49 -9.22 -14.42 2.70
N ILE A 50 -8.30 -14.42 1.73
CA ILE A 50 -8.42 -15.27 0.54
C ILE A 50 -8.33 -16.74 0.94
N SER A 51 -7.35 -17.11 1.77
CA SER A 51 -7.18 -18.48 2.24
C SER A 51 -8.41 -18.99 2.99
N ASP A 52 -9.00 -18.16 3.85
CA ASP A 52 -10.22 -18.49 4.57
C ASP A 52 -11.38 -18.75 3.60
N TRP A 53 -11.55 -17.86 2.60
CA TRP A 53 -12.58 -18.03 1.57
C TRP A 53 -12.39 -19.30 0.75
N GLU A 54 -11.16 -19.60 0.31
CA GLU A 54 -10.84 -20.81 -0.46
C GLU A 54 -11.05 -22.10 0.35
N SER A 55 -10.87 -22.03 1.68
CA SER A 55 -11.15 -23.17 2.56
C SER A 55 -12.63 -23.56 2.57
N GLU A 56 -13.52 -22.58 2.35
CA GLU A 56 -14.97 -22.77 2.33
C GLU A 56 -15.51 -23.09 0.92
N HIS A 57 -14.92 -22.49 -0.12
CA HIS A 57 -15.47 -22.49 -1.48
C HIS A 57 -14.63 -23.27 -2.51
N GLY A 58 -13.43 -23.72 -2.11
CA GLY A 58 -12.43 -24.27 -3.02
C GLY A 58 -11.49 -23.18 -3.57
N ALA A 59 -10.33 -23.63 -4.08
CA ALA A 59 -9.32 -22.73 -4.62
C ALA A 59 -9.83 -21.95 -5.84
N LEU A 60 -9.39 -20.70 -5.97
CA LEU A 60 -9.69 -19.86 -7.12
C LEU A 60 -9.10 -20.47 -8.40
N THR A 61 -9.93 -20.57 -9.44
CA THR A 61 -9.48 -21.08 -10.74
C THR A 61 -8.75 -19.99 -11.54
N ALA A 62 -7.97 -20.40 -12.54
CA ALA A 62 -7.28 -19.47 -13.43
C ALA A 62 -8.26 -18.48 -14.11
N ASP A 63 -9.42 -18.96 -14.57
CA ASP A 63 -10.44 -18.11 -15.20
C ASP A 63 -11.00 -17.05 -14.22
N GLN A 64 -11.13 -17.40 -12.95
CA GLN A 64 -11.60 -16.49 -11.91
C GLN A 64 -10.54 -15.43 -11.57
N LEU A 65 -9.26 -15.82 -11.54
CA LEU A 65 -8.15 -14.89 -11.33
C LEU A 65 -8.01 -13.93 -12.53
N ASP A 66 -8.09 -14.42 -13.76
CA ASP A 66 -8.06 -13.59 -14.98
C ASP A 66 -9.25 -12.62 -15.06
N TRP A 67 -10.41 -13.02 -14.56
CA TRP A 67 -11.54 -12.10 -14.40
C TRP A 67 -11.26 -11.05 -13.33
N ALA A 68 -10.72 -11.45 -12.18
CA ALA A 68 -10.40 -10.53 -11.07
C ALA A 68 -9.35 -9.49 -11.47
N ASP A 69 -8.30 -9.89 -12.21
CA ASP A 69 -7.27 -8.97 -12.71
C ASP A 69 -7.85 -7.89 -13.65
N ARG A 70 -8.77 -8.29 -14.54
CA ARG A 70 -9.47 -7.34 -15.42
C ARG A 70 -10.37 -6.39 -14.63
N ALA A 71 -11.15 -6.92 -13.70
CA ALA A 71 -12.02 -6.10 -12.85
C ALA A 71 -11.22 -5.10 -12.00
N LEU A 72 -10.05 -5.50 -11.49
CA LEU A 72 -9.16 -4.62 -10.74
C LEU A 72 -8.57 -3.52 -11.64
N ALA A 73 -8.14 -3.87 -12.85
CA ALA A 73 -7.64 -2.89 -13.81
C ALA A 73 -8.72 -1.87 -14.23
N ASP A 74 -9.96 -2.31 -14.39
CA ASP A 74 -11.11 -1.45 -14.67
C ASP A 74 -11.33 -0.44 -13.53
N ALA A 75 -11.42 -0.93 -12.29
CA ALA A 75 -11.61 -0.09 -11.10
C ALA A 75 -10.46 0.93 -10.92
N GLN A 76 -9.22 0.55 -11.22
CA GLN A 76 -8.08 1.47 -11.16
C GLN A 76 -8.17 2.57 -12.22
N ARG A 77 -8.66 2.27 -13.43
CA ARG A 77 -8.88 3.28 -14.47
C ARG A 77 -9.98 4.25 -14.07
N GLU A 78 -11.09 3.75 -13.53
CA GLU A 78 -12.20 4.59 -13.04
C GLU A 78 -11.77 5.52 -11.91
N ALA A 79 -10.94 5.03 -10.97
CA ALA A 79 -10.40 5.85 -9.89
C ALA A 79 -9.52 7.01 -10.41
N VAL A 80 -8.79 6.82 -11.51
CA VAL A 80 -7.97 7.87 -12.14
C VAL A 80 -8.83 8.90 -12.88
N ASP A 81 -9.91 8.47 -13.53
CA ASP A 81 -10.81 9.35 -14.28
C ASP A 81 -11.69 10.22 -13.34
N SER A 82 -11.96 9.72 -12.13
CA SER A 82 -12.72 10.46 -11.09
C SER A 82 -11.92 11.54 -10.35
N GLY A 83 -10.66 11.81 -10.72
CA GLY A 83 -9.85 12.87 -10.13
C GLY A 83 -10.36 14.27 -10.52
N GLU A 84 -11.08 14.92 -9.59
CA GLU A 84 -11.54 16.33 -9.68
C GLU A 84 -10.43 17.30 -10.18
N PRO A 85 -10.77 18.28 -11.04
CA PRO A 85 -9.84 19.33 -11.42
C PRO A 85 -9.48 20.21 -10.20
N ASP A 86 -8.19 20.51 -10.09
CA ASP A 86 -7.59 21.47 -9.15
C ASP A 86 -8.27 22.85 -9.27
N ASP A 87 -9.27 23.10 -8.42
CA ASP A 87 -9.87 24.42 -8.24
C ASP A 87 -8.84 25.37 -7.62
N GLY A 88 -8.01 25.94 -8.49
CA GLY A 88 -7.05 27.00 -8.17
C GLY A 88 -7.75 28.20 -7.54
N GLN A 89 -7.85 28.21 -6.21
CA GLN A 89 -8.23 29.37 -5.42
C GLN A 89 -6.98 30.14 -4.97
N GLY A 90 -6.82 31.34 -5.52
CA GLY A 90 -6.49 32.51 -4.70
C GLY A 90 -5.14 33.19 -4.95
N THR A 91 -5.10 34.13 -5.91
CA THR A 91 -4.32 35.37 -5.75
C THR A 91 -5.26 36.56 -5.89
N LYS A 92 -5.80 37.01 -4.75
CA LYS A 92 -6.26 38.41 -4.62
C LYS A 92 -5.02 39.30 -4.54
N ALA A 93 -4.95 40.31 -5.40
CA ALA A 93 -4.14 41.51 -5.23
C ALA A 93 -5.04 42.65 -4.73
#